data_AF-A0A6L3ANM5-F1
#
_entry.id   AF-A0A6L3ANM5-F1
#
_cell.length_a   1.000
_cell.length_b   1.000
_cell.length_c   1.000
_cell.angle_alpha   90.00
_cell.angle_beta   90.00
_cell.angle_gamma   90.00
#
_symmetry.space_group_name_H-M   'P 1'
#
loop_
_entity.id
_entity.type
_entity.pdbx_description
1 polymer ?
#
loop_
_entity_poly.entity_id
_entity_poly.type
_entity_poly.pdbx_seq_one_letter_code
_entity_poly.pdbx_strand_id
1 'polypeptide(L)' 'MFSLKTGEWEGPVLSSYGIHLVRVFERLEGRMPLLSEVRSEAENDWRYARRQEANAAAYQRLRERYEVVFEKEESVP' A
#
# COMPACT_ATOMS: atom_id res chain seq x y z
N MET A 1 14.12 -1.59 -4.85
CA MET A 1 14.51 -2.91 -4.30
C MET A 1 15.00 -3.87 -5.39
N PHE A 2 14.28 -4.04 -6.51
CA PHE A 2 14.73 -4.95 -7.59
C PHE A 2 15.98 -4.48 -8.37
N SER A 3 16.38 -3.22 -8.24
CA SER A 3 17.59 -2.65 -8.84
C SER A 3 18.89 -2.90 -8.04
N LEU A 4 18.80 -3.46 -6.83
CA LEU A 4 19.97 -3.71 -5.99
C LEU A 4 20.83 -4.80 -6.62
N LYS A 5 22.15 -4.63 -6.57
CA LYS A 5 23.15 -5.63 -6.97
C LYS A 5 23.19 -6.77 -5.96
N THR A 6 23.41 -7.96 -6.50
CA THR A 6 23.64 -9.15 -5.69
C THR A 6 25.07 -9.11 -5.13
N GLY A 7 25.24 -9.50 -3.87
CA GLY A 7 26.54 -9.66 -3.22
C GLY A 7 27.07 -8.41 -2.53
N GLU A 8 26.51 -7.23 -2.81
CA GLU A 8 26.92 -5.94 -2.24
C GLU A 8 25.93 -5.47 -1.15
N TRP A 9 26.45 -4.72 -0.17
CA TRP A 9 25.61 -4.02 0.79
C TRP A 9 25.15 -2.69 0.19
N GLU A 10 23.85 -2.42 0.19
CA GLU A 10 23.25 -1.22 -0.35
C GLU A 10 22.26 -0.57 0.62
N GLY A 11 22.21 0.76 0.59
CA GLY A 11 21.33 1.56 1.43
C GLY A 11 21.74 3.04 1.39
N PRO A 12 20.99 3.92 2.07
CA PRO A 12 19.91 3.58 3.02
C PRO A 12 18.59 3.18 2.33
N VAL A 13 17.94 2.12 2.85
CA VAL A 13 16.56 1.74 2.50
C VAL A 13 15.62 2.19 3.61
N LEU A 14 14.69 3.08 3.28
CA LEU A 14 13.71 3.61 4.21
C LEU A 14 12.52 2.66 4.35
N SER A 15 12.09 2.42 5.60
CA SER A 15 10.82 1.77 5.92
C SER A 15 10.16 2.46 7.12
N SER A 16 8.91 2.09 7.43
CA SER A 16 8.22 2.56 8.63
C SER A 16 8.96 2.22 9.95
N TYR A 17 9.86 1.24 9.90
CA TYR A 17 10.69 0.82 11.03
C TYR A 17 12.05 1.55 11.09
N GLY A 18 12.35 2.43 10.13
CA GLY A 18 13.59 3.21 10.09
C GLY A 18 14.49 2.88 8.89
N ILE A 19 15.79 3.01 9.07
CA ILE A 19 16.80 2.91 8.00
C ILE A 19 17.46 1.54 8.01
N HIS A 20 17.51 0.90 6.84
CA HIS A 20 18.07 -0.44 6.65
C HIS A 20 19.23 -0.42 5.65
N LEU A 21 20.23 -1.27 5.89
CA LEU A 21 21.23 -1.68 4.90
C LEU A 21 20.88 -3.10 4.46
N VAL A 22 20.83 -3.34 3.15
CA VAL A 22 20.35 -4.59 2.56
C VAL A 22 21.46 -5.22 1.73
N ARG A 23 21.66 -6.53 1.87
CA ARG A 23 22.52 -7.32 0.98
C ARG A 23 21.68 -8.40 0.31
N VAL A 24 21.59 -8.35 -1.01
CA VAL A 24 20.89 -9.38 -1.78
C VAL A 24 21.87 -10.53 -2.03
N PHE A 25 21.57 -11.72 -1.53
CA PHE A 25 22.43 -12.89 -1.74
C PHE A 25 22.18 -13.58 -3.07
N GLU A 26 20.91 -13.62 -3.49
CA GLU A 26 20.48 -14.26 -4.73
C GLU A 26 19.28 -13.49 -5.30
N ARG A 27 19.18 -13.47 -6.63
CA ARG A 27 18.01 -12.98 -7.34
C ARG A 27 17.61 -13.99 -8.40
N LEU A 28 16.38 -14.48 -8.29
CA LEU A 28 15.75 -15.28 -9.33
C LEU A 28 15.04 -14.35 -10.31
N GLU A 29 15.23 -14.59 -11.60
CA GLU A 29 14.54 -13.83 -12.64
C GLU A 29 13.03 -14.07 -12.56
N GLY A 30 12.26 -12.98 -12.53
CA GLY A 30 10.82 -13.05 -12.56
C GLY A 30 10.33 -13.45 -13.94
N ARG A 31 9.24 -14.23 -13.99
CA ARG A 31 8.49 -14.45 -15.23
C ARG A 31 7.13 -13.78 -15.14
N MET A 32 6.59 -13.38 -16.29
CA MET A 32 5.20 -12.96 -16.37
C MET A 32 4.30 -14.22 -16.31
N PRO A 33 3.40 -14.35 -15.31
CA PRO A 33 2.44 -15.45 -15.32
C PRO A 33 1.39 -15.22 -16.41
N LEU A 34 0.87 -16.31 -16.97
CA LEU A 34 -0.34 -16.28 -17.78
C LEU A 34 -1.52 -15.89 -16.88
N LEU A 35 -2.51 -15.20 -17.44
CA LEU A 35 -3.72 -14.83 -16.70
C LEU A 35 -4.43 -16.05 -16.10
N SER A 36 -4.38 -17.21 -16.76
CA SER A 36 -4.94 -18.45 -16.23
C SER A 36 -4.28 -18.93 -14.93
N GLU A 37 -3.00 -18.62 -14.72
CA GLU A 37 -2.25 -19.03 -13.53
C GLU A 37 -2.61 -18.18 -12.30
N VAL A 38 -3.13 -16.96 -12.51
CA VAL A 38 -3.37 -15.97 -11.44
C VAL A 38 -4.78 -15.38 -11.49
N ARG A 39 -5.72 -16.06 -12.17
CA ARG A 39 -7.08 -15.55 -12.40
C ARG A 39 -7.81 -15.26 -11.10
N SER A 40 -7.73 -16.19 -10.15
CA SER A 40 -8.41 -16.08 -8.86
C SER A 40 -7.89 -14.90 -8.04
N GLU A 41 -6.57 -14.72 -7.96
CA GLU A 41 -5.94 -13.58 -7.28
C GLU A 41 -6.30 -12.26 -7.96
N ALA A 42 -6.16 -12.19 -9.29
CA ALA A 42 -6.48 -10.99 -10.06
C ALA A 42 -7.95 -10.56 -9.90
N GLU A 43 -8.87 -11.53 -9.89
CA GLU A 43 -10.29 -11.28 -9.65
C GLU A 43 -10.57 -10.81 -8.21
N ASN A 44 -9.89 -11.39 -7.22
CA ASN A 44 -10.01 -10.96 -5.83
C ASN A 44 -9.53 -9.52 -5.64
N ASP A 45 -8.38 -9.18 -6.20
CA ASP A 45 -7.81 -7.83 -6.15
C ASP A 45 -8.72 -6.83 -6.87
N TRP A 46 -9.27 -7.22 -8.03
CA TRP A 46 -10.25 -6.41 -8.75
C TRP A 46 -11.51 -6.15 -7.91
N ARG A 47 -12.09 -7.19 -7.30
CA ARG A 47 -13.26 -7.05 -6.41
C ARG A 47 -12.94 -6.19 -5.19
N TYR A 48 -11.74 -6.33 -4.62
CA TYR A 48 -11.26 -5.51 -3.51
C TYR A 48 -11.21 -4.04 -3.91
N ALA A 49 -10.56 -3.71 -5.04
CA ALA A 49 -10.45 -2.35 -5.54
C ALA A 49 -11.82 -1.72 -5.78
N ARG A 50 -12.74 -2.44 -6.44
CA ARG A 50 -14.12 -1.98 -6.66
C ARG A 50 -14.87 -1.69 -5.37
N ARG A 51 -14.67 -2.51 -4.33
CA ARG A 51 -15.28 -2.26 -3.02
C ARG A 51 -14.72 -0.99 -2.38
N GLN A 52 -13.42 -0.75 -2.48
CA GLN A 52 -12.81 0.48 -1.95
C GLN A 52 -13.34 1.73 -2.68
N GLU A 53 -13.46 1.68 -4.00
CA GLU A 53 -14.07 2.76 -4.81
C GLU A 53 -15.51 3.04 -4.37
N ALA A 54 -16.33 1.99 -4.23
CA ALA A 54 -17.72 2.12 -3.81
C ALA A 54 -17.85 2.68 -2.38
N ASN A 55 -17.01 2.22 -1.45
CA ASN A 55 -16.99 2.70 -0.08
C ASN A 55 -16.58 4.18 0.00
N ALA A 56 -15.54 4.58 -0.75
CA ALA A 56 -15.12 5.98 -0.82
C ALA A 56 -16.24 6.87 -1.37
N ALA A 57 -16.90 6.47 -2.46
CA ALA A 57 -18.03 7.21 -3.02
C ALA A 57 -19.22 7.30 -2.05
N ALA A 58 -19.53 6.22 -1.34
CA ALA A 58 -20.57 6.22 -0.32
C ALA A 58 -20.23 7.16 0.85
N TYR A 59 -18.98 7.14 1.31
CA TYR A 59 -18.48 8.03 2.35
C TYR A 59 -18.59 9.49 1.93
N GLN A 60 -18.15 9.86 0.72
CA GLN A 60 -18.23 11.24 0.23
C GLN A 60 -19.67 11.77 0.22
N ARG A 61 -20.61 10.97 -0.31
CA ARG A 61 -22.05 11.31 -0.30
C ARG A 61 -22.60 11.51 1.10
N LEU A 62 -22.09 10.75 2.08
CA LEU A 62 -22.48 10.93 3.47
C LEU A 62 -21.88 12.22 4.01
N ARG A 63 -20.58 12.44 3.85
CA ARG A 63 -19.86 13.61 4.36
C ARG A 63 -20.43 14.94 3.87
N GLU A 64 -20.92 15.00 2.63
CA GLU A 64 -21.58 16.18 2.06
C GLU A 64 -22.88 16.58 2.79
N ARG A 65 -23.57 15.62 3.42
CA ARG A 65 -24.84 15.86 4.10
C ARG A 65 -24.71 16.18 5.58
N TYR A 66 -23.52 16.01 6.16
CA TYR A 66 -23.30 16.14 7.60
C TYR A 66 -22.15 17.10 7.89
N GLU A 67 -22.39 18.04 8.79
CA GLU A 67 -21.36 18.89 9.37
C GLU A 67 -20.65 18.12 10.49
N VAL A 68 -19.32 18.03 10.42
CA VAL A 68 -18.49 17.40 11.45
C VAL A 68 -17.91 18.52 12.31
N VAL A 69 -18.38 18.64 13.55
CA VAL A 69 -17.90 19.63 14.51
C VAL A 69 -16.89 18.94 15.43
N PHE A 70 -15.69 19.52 15.54
CA PHE A 70 -14.71 19.11 16.53
C PHE A 70 -14.84 20.02 17.75
N GLU A 71 -14.97 19.45 18.94
CA GLU A 71 -14.92 20.21 20.18
C GLU A 71 -13.48 20.71 20.37
N LYS A 72 -13.30 22.02 20.43
CA LYS A 72 -11.99 22.61 20.71
C LYS A 72 -11.75 22.44 22.21
N GLU A 73 -10.79 21.61 22.60
CA GLU A 73 -10.29 21.65 23.98
C GLU A 73 -9.80 23.08 24.25
N GLU A 74 -10.52 23.80 25.10
CA GLU A 74 -9.97 24.96 25.76
C GLU A 74 -8.80 24.46 26.61
N SER A 75 -7.58 24.84 26.21
CA SER A 75 -6.41 24.74 27.05
C SER A 75 -6.69 25.53 28.33
N VAL A 76 -7.03 24.81 29.40
CA VAL A 76 -7.10 25.37 30.75
C VAL A 76 -5.69 25.87 31.11
N PRO A 77 -5.53 27.13 31.57
CA PRO A 77 -4.22 27.69 31.93
C PRO A 77 -3.56 26.96 33.09
#